data_AF-A0A8T4NW59-F1
#
_entry.id   AF-A0A8T4NW59-F1
#
_cell.length_a   1.000
_cell.length_b   1.000
_cell.length_c   1.000
_cell.angle_alpha   90.00
_cell.angle_beta   90.00
_cell.angle_gamma   90.00
#
_symmetry.space_group_name_H-M   'P 1'
#
loop_
_entity.id
_entity.type
_entity.pdbx_description
1 polymer ?
#
loop_
_entity_poly.entity_id
_entity_poly.type
_entity_poly.pdbx_seq_one_letter_code
_entity_poly.pdbx_strand_id
1 'polypeptide(L)'
;PNLFEDIDFIEVHNGNAWIPLPGYFNSNKKAQEFYKEIEMEYPHLGAICSSDGHTVNEVGSSYSEIKDVIFSGPETLTEQLRKSVREHKGWSEDKRKNSYFGASVHTLGMIPLKILEKITGKYHSVSEK
;
A
#
# COMPACT_ATOMS: atom_id res chain seq x y z
N PRO A 1 -2.65 17.54 -15.79
CA PRO A 1 -3.20 16.17 -15.66
C PRO A 1 -3.65 15.94 -14.23
N ASN A 2 -4.89 15.48 -14.04
CA ASN A 2 -5.40 15.11 -12.73
C ASN A 2 -4.96 13.66 -12.43
N LEU A 3 -4.14 13.47 -11.40
CA LEU A 3 -3.56 12.16 -11.05
C LEU A 3 -4.63 11.06 -10.95
N PHE A 4 -5.83 11.40 -10.47
CA PHE A 4 -6.91 10.45 -10.27
C PHE A 4 -7.54 9.94 -11.57
N GLU A 5 -7.36 10.64 -12.70
CA GLU A 5 -7.80 10.18 -14.02
C GLU A 5 -6.89 9.08 -14.58
N ASP A 6 -5.63 9.05 -14.15
CA ASP A 6 -4.58 8.19 -14.72
C ASP A 6 -4.34 6.88 -13.93
N ILE A 7 -4.86 6.78 -12.70
CA ILE A 7 -4.68 5.61 -11.83
C ILE A 7 -5.96 4.76 -11.74
N ASP A 8 -5.81 3.50 -11.36
CA ASP A 8 -6.91 2.53 -11.28
C ASP A 8 -7.44 2.31 -9.85
N PHE A 9 -6.64 2.64 -8.84
CA PHE A 9 -6.99 2.39 -7.44
C PHE A 9 -6.18 3.24 -6.47
N ILE A 10 -6.60 3.23 -5.21
CA ILE A 10 -5.89 3.74 -4.05
C ILE A 10 -5.59 2.59 -3.09
N GLU A 11 -4.37 2.55 -2.56
CA GLU A 11 -4.05 1.69 -1.42
C GLU A 11 -4.65 2.30 -0.14
N VAL A 12 -5.69 1.65 0.39
CA VAL A 12 -6.39 2.09 1.61
C VAL A 12 -5.90 1.35 2.86
N HIS A 13 -5.06 0.34 2.68
CA HIS A 13 -4.39 -0.36 3.77
C HIS A 13 -3.02 -0.88 3.33
N ASN A 14 -2.00 -0.47 4.07
CA ASN A 14 -0.65 -0.98 3.94
C ASN A 14 -0.26 -1.68 5.26
N GLY A 15 0.24 -2.92 5.16
CA GLY A 15 0.65 -3.73 6.31
C GLY A 15 1.80 -3.15 7.12
N ASN A 16 2.63 -2.28 6.53
CA ASN A 16 3.75 -1.58 7.14
C ASN A 16 3.41 -0.18 7.65
N ALA A 17 2.25 0.38 7.28
CA ALA A 17 1.82 1.71 7.73
C ALA A 17 1.45 1.78 9.22
N TRP A 18 1.73 0.71 9.99
CA TRP A 18 1.68 0.67 11.44
C TRP A 18 2.98 1.15 12.12
N ILE A 19 4.11 1.28 11.41
CA ILE A 19 5.37 1.73 12.03
C ILE A 19 5.10 3.07 12.74
N PRO A 20 5.27 3.15 14.08
CA PRO A 20 5.07 4.38 14.82
C PRO A 20 6.27 5.32 14.62
N LEU A 21 6.50 5.76 13.38
CA LEU A 21 7.36 6.90 13.13
C LEU A 21 6.66 8.15 13.66
N PRO A 22 7.37 9.06 14.35
CA PRO A 22 6.80 10.33 14.79
C PRO A 22 6.13 11.05 13.61
N GLY A 23 4.81 11.24 13.67
CA GLY A 23 4.01 11.90 12.63
C GLY A 23 3.14 10.97 11.76
N TYR A 24 3.36 9.65 11.78
CA TYR A 24 2.67 8.68 10.91
C TYR A 24 1.67 7.80 11.66
N PHE A 25 0.92 8.40 12.59
CA PHE A 25 -0.15 7.69 13.29
C PHE A 25 -1.40 7.57 12.41
N ASN A 26 -2.03 6.39 12.46
CA ASN A 26 -3.31 6.09 11.81
C ASN A 26 -3.32 6.29 10.28
N SER A 27 -2.19 6.10 9.59
CA SER A 27 -2.08 6.28 8.13
C SER A 27 -3.12 5.48 7.34
N ASN A 28 -3.38 4.22 7.73
CA ASN A 28 -4.43 3.40 7.11
C ASN A 28 -5.84 4.00 7.30
N LYS A 29 -6.12 4.60 8.46
CA LYS A 29 -7.41 5.26 8.70
C LYS A 29 -7.55 6.51 7.82
N LYS A 30 -6.49 7.31 7.72
CA LYS A 30 -6.46 8.50 6.85
C LYS A 30 -6.64 8.14 5.38
N ALA A 31 -6.00 7.06 4.92
CA ALA A 31 -6.15 6.59 3.54
C ALA A 31 -7.60 6.14 3.24
N GLN A 32 -8.25 5.48 4.20
CA GLN A 32 -9.67 5.08 4.09
C GLN A 32 -10.60 6.29 4.09
N GLU A 33 -10.37 7.27 4.96
CA GLU A 33 -11.13 8.52 5.01
C GLU A 33 -10.97 9.30 3.71
N PHE A 34 -9.74 9.45 3.21
CA PHE A 34 -9.45 10.10 1.94
C PHE A 34 -10.15 9.40 0.76
N TYR A 35 -10.09 8.07 0.70
CA TYR A 35 -10.78 7.32 -0.35
C TYR A 35 -12.30 7.58 -0.33
N LYS A 36 -12.91 7.57 0.87
CA LYS A 36 -14.34 7.89 1.04
C LYS A 36 -14.71 9.30 0.60
N GLU A 37 -13.81 10.26 0.78
CA GLU A 37 -14.03 11.65 0.34
C GLU A 37 -14.07 11.76 -1.18
N ILE A 38 -13.24 10.99 -1.88
CA ILE A 38 -13.07 11.13 -3.33
C ILE A 38 -13.84 10.10 -4.16
N GLU A 39 -14.37 9.01 -3.56
CA GLU A 39 -15.00 7.91 -4.30
C GLU A 39 -16.21 8.35 -5.14
N MET A 40 -16.90 9.41 -4.73
CA MET A 40 -18.00 9.99 -5.49
C MET A 40 -17.54 10.80 -6.71
N GLU A 41 -16.38 11.46 -6.61
CA GLU A 41 -15.81 12.27 -7.69
C GLU A 41 -15.07 11.40 -8.71
N TYR A 42 -14.45 10.31 -8.25
CA TYR A 42 -13.67 9.37 -9.06
C TYR A 42 -14.20 7.93 -8.91
N PRO A 43 -15.41 7.64 -9.43
CA PRO A 43 -16.08 6.35 -9.21
C PRO A 43 -15.34 5.16 -9.83
N HIS A 44 -14.39 5.38 -10.76
CA HIS A 44 -13.58 4.30 -11.32
C HIS A 44 -12.50 3.80 -10.36
N LEU A 45 -12.07 4.58 -9.35
CA LEU A 45 -10.95 4.21 -8.48
C LEU A 45 -11.28 3.06 -7.53
N GLY A 46 -10.60 1.94 -7.67
CA GLY A 46 -10.65 0.85 -6.69
C GLY A 46 -10.02 1.20 -5.35
N ALA A 47 -10.25 0.37 -4.34
CA ALA A 47 -9.63 0.48 -3.02
C ALA A 47 -8.97 -0.85 -2.67
N ILE A 48 -7.64 -0.90 -2.62
CA ILE A 48 -6.90 -2.14 -2.35
C ILE A 48 -6.14 -2.11 -1.03
N CYS A 49 -5.80 -3.30 -0.56
CA CYS A 49 -4.94 -3.58 0.57
C CYS A 49 -3.68 -4.28 0.09
N SER A 50 -2.52 -3.88 0.61
CA SER A 50 -1.26 -4.57 0.36
C SER A 50 -0.48 -4.80 1.65
N SER A 51 0.40 -5.79 1.63
CA SER A 51 1.32 -6.07 2.73
C SER A 51 2.59 -5.24 2.65
N ASP A 52 2.95 -4.77 1.45
CA ASP A 52 4.25 -4.14 1.18
C ASP A 52 5.42 -4.96 1.77
N GLY A 53 5.33 -6.29 1.66
CA GLY A 53 6.22 -7.18 2.40
C GLY A 53 7.66 -7.17 1.86
N HIS A 54 8.63 -6.88 2.73
CA HIS A 54 10.07 -6.89 2.42
C HIS A 54 10.76 -8.15 2.96
N THR A 55 10.07 -8.93 3.80
CA THR A 55 10.51 -10.21 4.35
C THR A 55 9.49 -11.31 4.07
N VAL A 56 9.93 -12.57 4.09
CA VAL A 56 9.07 -13.76 3.87
C VAL A 56 7.85 -13.78 4.81
N ASN A 57 7.99 -13.24 6.03
CA ASN A 57 6.91 -13.20 7.02
C ASN A 57 5.89 -12.08 6.76
N GLU A 58 6.22 -11.09 5.93
CA GLU A 58 5.34 -9.98 5.58
C GLU A 58 4.58 -10.22 4.28
N VAL A 59 5.19 -10.93 3.32
CA VAL A 59 4.54 -11.27 2.05
C VAL A 59 3.23 -12.03 2.32
N GLY A 60 2.12 -11.51 1.80
CA GLY A 60 0.78 -12.13 1.95
C GLY A 60 0.15 -11.95 3.34
N SER A 61 0.73 -11.11 4.19
CA SER A 61 0.14 -10.75 5.49
C SER A 61 -1.12 -9.90 5.34
N SER A 62 -1.14 -9.00 4.35
CA SER A 62 -2.29 -8.23 3.89
C SER A 62 -2.38 -8.31 2.36
N TYR A 63 -3.59 -8.47 1.83
CA TYR A 63 -3.87 -8.46 0.39
C TYR A 63 -5.35 -8.23 0.12
N SER A 64 -5.65 -7.63 -1.04
CA SER A 64 -7.00 -7.65 -1.60
C SER A 64 -7.29 -8.95 -2.33
N GLU A 65 -8.47 -9.50 -2.08
CA GLU A 65 -8.96 -10.64 -2.82
C GLU A 65 -9.83 -10.14 -3.98
N ILE A 66 -9.21 -10.09 -5.16
CA ILE A 66 -9.89 -9.66 -6.38
C ILE A 66 -10.71 -10.85 -6.90
N LYS A 67 -12.03 -10.76 -6.75
CA LYS A 67 -12.97 -11.77 -7.24
C LYS A 67 -13.18 -11.63 -8.75
N ASP A 68 -13.47 -12.76 -9.40
CA ASP A 68 -14.02 -12.81 -10.76
C ASP A 68 -13.11 -12.30 -11.90
N VAL A 69 -11.82 -12.68 -11.92
CA VAL A 69 -11.02 -12.58 -13.15
C VAL A 69 -11.45 -13.70 -14.11
N ILE A 70 -12.51 -13.46 -14.87
CA ILE A 70 -13.02 -14.40 -15.87
C ILE A 70 -12.34 -14.14 -17.21
N PHE A 71 -11.42 -15.02 -17.59
CA PHE A 71 -10.79 -15.02 -18.92
C PHE A 71 -11.75 -15.56 -19.98
N SER A 72 -12.71 -14.75 -20.43
CA SER A 72 -13.76 -15.16 -21.38
C SER A 72 -13.69 -14.49 -22.75
N GLY A 73 -12.68 -13.65 -23.02
CA GLY A 73 -12.61 -12.86 -24.26
C GLY A 73 -11.18 -12.55 -24.74
N PRO A 74 -11.06 -11.77 -25.83
CA PRO A 74 -9.78 -11.34 -26.40
C PRO A 74 -9.08 -10.26 -25.57
N GLU A 75 -9.72 -9.80 -24.48
CA GLU A 75 -9.15 -8.84 -23.56
C GLU A 75 -7.82 -9.35 -23.00
N THR A 76 -6.87 -8.44 -22.89
CA THR A 76 -5.58 -8.73 -22.30
C THR A 76 -5.74 -8.97 -20.79
N LEU A 77 -4.86 -9.79 -20.22
CA LEU A 77 -4.75 -9.96 -18.77
C LEU A 77 -4.70 -8.61 -18.04
N THR A 78 -4.03 -7.62 -18.62
CA THR A 78 -3.91 -6.27 -18.08
C THR A 78 -5.27 -5.56 -17.99
N GLU A 79 -6.09 -5.62 -19.03
CA GLU A 79 -7.41 -4.97 -19.03
C GLU A 79 -8.34 -5.59 -17.99
N GLN A 80 -8.33 -6.91 -17.87
CA GLN A 80 -9.12 -7.62 -16.87
C GLN A 80 -8.66 -7.28 -15.45
N LEU A 81 -7.34 -7.27 -15.19
CA LEU A 81 -6.80 -6.84 -13.91
C LEU A 81 -7.20 -5.40 -13.58
N ARG A 82 -7.11 -4.48 -14.53
CA ARG A 82 -7.54 -3.08 -14.34
C ARG A 82 -9.02 -3.02 -13.99
N LYS A 83 -9.87 -3.75 -14.72
CA LYS A 83 -11.31 -3.80 -14.46
C LYS A 83 -11.60 -4.34 -13.06
N SER A 84 -11.06 -5.51 -12.71
CA SER A 84 -11.35 -6.13 -11.42
C SER A 84 -10.82 -5.29 -10.25
N VAL A 85 -9.68 -4.62 -10.41
CA VAL A 85 -9.17 -3.67 -9.42
C VAL A 85 -10.09 -2.46 -9.27
N ARG A 86 -10.56 -1.86 -10.37
CA ARG A 86 -11.50 -0.73 -10.35
C ARG A 86 -12.83 -1.08 -9.71
N GLU A 87 -13.31 -2.31 -9.91
CA GLU A 87 -14.54 -2.85 -9.32
C GLU A 87 -14.38 -3.23 -7.84
N HIS A 88 -13.14 -3.42 -7.36
CA HIS A 88 -12.87 -3.73 -5.96
C HIS A 88 -13.02 -2.50 -5.07
N LYS A 89 -14.25 -2.26 -4.60
CA LYS A 89 -14.58 -1.22 -3.62
C LYS A 89 -14.68 -1.76 -2.19
N GLY A 90 -14.60 -3.08 -2.01
CA GLY A 90 -14.94 -3.79 -0.77
C GLY A 90 -13.77 -4.07 0.15
N TRP A 91 -12.93 -3.08 0.48
CA TRP A 91 -11.72 -3.29 1.31
C TRP A 91 -11.99 -3.81 2.73
N SER A 92 -13.25 -3.79 3.18
CA SER A 92 -13.65 -4.39 4.45
C SER A 92 -13.49 -5.91 4.48
N GLU A 93 -13.64 -6.56 3.32
CA GLU A 93 -13.55 -8.02 3.16
C GLU A 93 -12.10 -8.50 2.97
N ASP A 94 -11.18 -7.57 2.71
CA ASP A 94 -9.79 -7.89 2.46
C ASP A 94 -9.09 -8.44 3.70
N LYS A 95 -8.13 -9.33 3.45
CA LYS A 95 -7.25 -9.82 4.49
C LYS A 95 -6.32 -8.69 4.90
N ARG A 96 -6.45 -8.29 6.16
CA ARG A 96 -5.67 -7.21 6.77
C ARG A 96 -5.01 -7.73 8.03
N LYS A 97 -3.68 -7.79 8.01
CA LYS A 97 -2.89 -8.06 9.21
C LYS A 97 -2.08 -6.82 9.53
N ASN A 98 -2.27 -6.29 10.73
CA ASN A 98 -1.30 -5.34 11.29
C ASN A 98 -0.04 -6.16 11.63
N SER A 99 1.02 -6.01 10.84
CA SER A 99 2.26 -6.76 11.06
C SER A 99 3.06 -6.11 12.19
N TYR A 100 2.70 -6.41 13.44
CA TYR A 100 3.45 -6.00 14.63
C TYR A 100 4.92 -6.45 14.56
N PHE A 101 5.17 -7.65 14.02
CA PHE A 101 6.51 -8.23 13.97
C PHE A 101 7.33 -7.73 12.77
N GLY A 102 6.72 -7.57 11.59
CA GLY A 102 7.40 -7.06 10.39
C GLY A 102 7.85 -5.61 10.53
N ALA A 103 6.94 -4.72 10.96
CA ALA A 103 7.25 -3.32 11.24
C ALA A 103 8.37 -3.14 12.30
N SER A 104 8.39 -4.02 13.32
CA SER A 104 9.43 -4.03 14.36
C SER A 104 10.78 -4.51 13.82
N VAL A 105 10.80 -5.59 13.01
CA VAL A 105 12.02 -6.10 12.37
C VAL A 105 12.60 -5.09 11.38
N HIS A 106 11.76 -4.41 10.60
CA HIS A 106 12.20 -3.33 9.71
C HIS A 106 12.82 -2.16 10.49
N THR A 107 12.18 -1.72 11.58
CA THR A 107 12.73 -0.66 12.45
C THR A 107 14.04 -1.09 13.10
N LEU A 108 14.14 -2.34 13.57
CA LEU A 108 15.37 -2.91 14.14
C LEU A 108 16.47 -3.07 13.09
N GLY A 109 16.16 -3.34 11.82
CA GLY A 109 17.12 -3.39 10.70
C GLY A 109 17.66 -2.02 10.31
N MET A 110 16.87 -0.96 10.49
CA MET A 110 17.29 0.43 10.26
C MET A 110 18.21 0.99 11.37
N ILE A 111 18.22 0.41 12.57
CA ILE A 111 19.07 0.84 13.68
C ILE A 111 20.57 0.59 13.40
N PRO A 112 21.00 -0.61 12.94
CA PRO A 112 22.37 -0.86 12.51
C PRO A 112 22.81 0.09 11.39
N LEU A 113 21.94 0.37 10.41
CA LEU A 113 22.23 1.31 9.32
C LEU A 113 22.44 2.73 9.86
N LYS A 114 21.55 3.24 10.72
CA LYS A 114 21.70 4.56 11.35
C LYS A 114 22.93 4.65 12.27
N ILE A 115 23.30 3.57 12.94
CA ILE A 115 24.53 3.49 13.74
C ILE A 115 25.75 3.48 12.84
N LEU A 116 25.75 2.69 11.76
CA LEU A 116 26.82 2.69 10.75
C LEU A 116 26.95 4.06 10.10
N GLU A 117 25.84 4.72 9.75
CA GLU A 117 25.80 6.07 9.20
C GLU A 117 26.38 7.10 10.18
N LYS A 118 26.05 6.99 11.48
CA LYS A 118 26.61 7.84 12.54
C LYS A 118 28.11 7.61 12.76
N ILE A 119 28.59 6.37 12.58
CA ILE A 119 30.02 6.01 12.69
C ILE A 119 30.80 6.41 11.42
N THR A 120 30.19 6.33 10.24
CA THR A 120 30.85 6.58 8.95
C THR A 120 30.73 8.03 8.46
N GLY A 121 29.91 8.86 9.10
CA GLY A 121 29.85 10.31 8.87
C GLY A 121 29.29 10.73 7.51
N LYS A 122 28.70 9.83 6.72
CA LYS A 122 28.18 10.16 5.39
C LYS A 122 26.75 10.71 5.47
N TYR A 123 26.65 12.03 5.59
CA TYR A 123 25.53 12.77 5.01
C TYR A 123 25.65 12.69 3.49
N HIS A 124 24.78 11.94 2.83
CA HIS A 124 24.42 12.27 1.44
C HIS A 124 22.97 12.69 1.43
N SER A 125 22.82 14.01 1.35
CA SER A 125 21.67 14.70 0.79
C SER A 125 21.19 13.98 -0.47
N VAL A 126 20.12 13.22 -0.36
CA VAL A 126 19.26 12.91 -1.51
C VAL A 126 17.88 13.44 -1.17
N SER A 127 17.74 14.75 -1.30
CA SER A 127 16.46 15.45 -1.42
C SER A 127 16.76 16.90 -1.78
N GLU A 128 17.33 17.08 -2.97
CA GLU A 128 17.08 18.25 -3.84
C GLU A 128 17.75 17.96 -5.18
N LYS A 129 17.00 17.29 -6.07
CA LYS A 129 16.90 17.55 -7.51
C LYS A 129 15.88 16.62 -8.14
#